data_AF-Q9X661-F1
#
_entry.id   AF-Q9X661-F1
#
_cell.length_a   1.000
_cell.length_b   1.000
_cell.length_c   1.000
_cell.angle_alpha   90.00
_cell.angle_beta   90.00
_cell.angle_gamma   90.00
#
_symmetry.space_group_name_H-M   'P 1'
#
loop_
_entity.id
_entity.type
_entity.pdbx_description
1 polymer ?
#
loop_
_entity_poly.entity_id
_entity_poly.type
_entity_poly.pdbx_seq_one_letter_code
_entity_poly.pdbx_strand_id
1 'polypeptide(L)'
;MENPDFARSRDTGVSTGPDETNPTTEDHPSWNPDLSRHPAEAAGGSSKHHSPPFSVIARPIFHRRLDVGKAVTEMRKPALQQPEWDDPSQVRRIREVLAARPPLVKAEEVHALRTLLAQVADGSALVVQAGDCAEHPGECDAAHVSRKSALLDMLAATLKTATHKPVVRVGRIAGQFAKPRSSPSERIGDLQLPVYRGHMVNGPEPTPEDRRHDPLRLLTFVTMTAGDVMEQLGWRAPAPFGHQPPAEPRMWTSHEALVLEYELPMIRELGDGRRWFGSTHWPWIGERTRQLDGAHLHFAAGIVNPVAVKVGPTTTAEEITLLCALLDPLREPGRLTLIARMGADAVSERLPAFVEAVRLAGHPVIWFRDPMHGNTVTGPDGYKTRLMETMAREIRGFLRAVTGAGGTAGGLHLETTPDDVLECATDVSVLERETVRRTSLCDPRLNQEQAVSVVSVWADADIGPTATGDGSRVAQGTQGSPRAPGDREVMSVPEYREFRTRSRAEVWLNQA
;
A
#
# COMPACT_ATOMS: atom_id res chain seq x y z
N MET A 1 -23.96 -57.61 32.53
CA MET A 1 -25.10 -56.68 32.52
C MET A 1 -25.02 -55.95 31.19
N GLU A 2 -25.38 -56.65 30.12
CA GLU A 2 -26.74 -56.68 29.55
C GLU A 2 -27.01 -55.45 28.68
N ASN A 3 -26.76 -55.63 27.38
CA ASN A 3 -27.67 -55.16 26.35
C ASN A 3 -28.76 -56.24 26.22
N PRO A 4 -30.00 -55.94 25.79
CA PRO A 4 -30.27 -56.23 24.37
C PRO A 4 -31.37 -55.41 23.66
N ASP A 5 -31.28 -55.51 22.32
CA ASP A 5 -32.34 -55.64 21.30
C ASP A 5 -33.27 -54.47 20.95
N PHE A 6 -33.16 -54.03 19.67
CA PHE A 6 -34.19 -54.37 18.68
C PHE A 6 -33.62 -54.42 17.26
N ALA A 7 -33.96 -55.49 16.53
CA ALA A 7 -33.59 -55.74 15.14
C ALA A 7 -34.79 -56.25 14.31
N ARG A 8 -34.66 -56.11 12.97
CA ARG A 8 -35.40 -56.77 11.84
C ARG A 8 -36.69 -56.07 11.40
N SER A 9 -37.04 -55.96 10.11
CA SER A 9 -36.76 -56.71 8.85
C SER A 9 -36.95 -55.74 7.66
N ARG A 10 -36.20 -55.72 6.54
CA ARG A 10 -35.99 -56.65 5.40
C ARG A 10 -37.18 -56.89 4.45
N ASP A 11 -36.79 -56.87 3.16
CA ASP A 11 -37.42 -57.39 1.93
C ASP A 11 -38.33 -56.44 1.11
N THR A 12 -38.33 -56.38 -0.22
CA THR A 12 -37.56 -56.94 -1.37
C THR A 12 -38.22 -56.33 -2.63
N GLY A 13 -37.51 -56.15 -3.75
CA GLY A 13 -38.15 -55.90 -5.05
C GLY A 13 -37.20 -55.57 -6.19
N VAL A 14 -36.84 -56.59 -6.97
CA VAL A 14 -36.05 -56.57 -8.21
C VAL A 14 -36.99 -56.59 -9.43
N SER A 15 -36.64 -55.92 -10.54
CA SER A 15 -36.95 -56.28 -11.94
C SER A 15 -36.28 -55.26 -12.89
N THR A 16 -35.17 -55.54 -13.59
CA THR A 16 -34.98 -56.18 -14.93
C THR A 16 -35.56 -55.42 -16.16
N GLY A 17 -34.69 -55.12 -17.15
CA GLY A 17 -34.83 -54.23 -18.35
C GLY A 17 -35.72 -54.72 -19.51
N PRO A 18 -35.40 -54.53 -20.84
CA PRO A 18 -34.14 -54.12 -21.52
C PRO A 18 -34.27 -53.15 -22.75
N ASP A 19 -33.14 -52.89 -23.43
CA ASP A 19 -32.88 -52.60 -24.88
C ASP A 19 -33.52 -51.37 -25.60
N GLU A 20 -32.97 -50.72 -26.62
CA GLU A 20 -31.74 -50.79 -27.44
C GLU A 20 -31.67 -49.49 -28.31
N THR A 21 -30.56 -49.32 -29.04
CA THR A 21 -30.33 -48.51 -30.27
C THR A 21 -29.51 -47.21 -30.19
N ASN A 22 -28.25 -47.35 -30.61
CA ASN A 22 -27.38 -46.38 -31.29
C ASN A 22 -27.74 -46.38 -32.81
N PRO A 23 -27.44 -45.36 -33.66
CA PRO A 23 -26.06 -45.16 -34.16
C PRO A 23 -25.64 -43.72 -34.61
N THR A 24 -24.30 -43.50 -34.61
CA THR A 24 -23.47 -42.72 -35.61
C THR A 24 -23.69 -41.19 -35.74
N THR A 25 -22.73 -40.28 -35.97
CA THR A 25 -21.33 -40.26 -36.49
C THR A 25 -20.81 -38.80 -36.36
N GLU A 26 -19.48 -38.64 -36.20
CA GLU A 26 -18.57 -37.58 -36.76
C GLU A 26 -18.96 -36.07 -36.59
N ASP A 27 -18.11 -35.14 -36.16
CA ASP A 27 -16.77 -34.77 -36.66
C ASP A 27 -16.03 -33.84 -35.68
N HIS A 28 -14.72 -34.02 -35.56
CA HIS A 28 -13.75 -33.06 -35.02
C HIS A 28 -13.00 -32.39 -36.18
N PRO A 29 -12.62 -31.11 -36.08
CA PRO A 29 -11.46 -30.61 -36.81
C PRO A 29 -10.27 -30.35 -35.87
N SER A 30 -9.21 -31.11 -36.12
CA SER A 30 -7.85 -30.89 -35.68
C SER A 30 -7.23 -29.69 -36.41
N TRP A 31 -6.47 -28.87 -35.69
CA TRP A 31 -5.64 -27.80 -36.25
C TRP A 31 -4.18 -28.20 -36.05
N ASN A 32 -3.41 -28.32 -37.14
CA ASN A 32 -1.97 -28.57 -37.11
C ASN A 32 -1.24 -27.41 -37.85
N PRO A 33 -0.02 -27.02 -37.42
CA PRO A 33 0.63 -25.76 -37.79
C PRO A 33 1.62 -25.94 -38.96
N ASP A 34 2.27 -24.82 -39.30
CA ASP A 34 3.49 -24.67 -40.13
C ASP A 34 3.28 -24.32 -41.60
N LEU A 35 3.61 -23.07 -41.94
CA LEU A 35 4.14 -22.70 -43.25
C LEU A 35 5.21 -21.61 -43.08
N SER A 36 6.42 -22.07 -42.80
CA SER A 36 7.65 -21.45 -43.27
C SER A 36 7.77 -21.61 -44.79
N ARG A 37 8.09 -20.53 -45.52
CA ARG A 37 8.87 -20.53 -46.78
C ARG A 37 9.13 -19.11 -47.30
N HIS A 38 10.43 -18.78 -47.38
CA HIS A 38 11.01 -17.72 -48.20
C HIS A 38 10.76 -17.97 -49.71
N PRO A 39 10.97 -16.95 -50.56
CA PRO A 39 12.20 -16.98 -51.35
C PRO A 39 12.97 -15.66 -51.38
N ALA A 40 14.18 -15.77 -51.92
CA ALA A 40 15.33 -14.90 -51.79
C ALA A 40 15.50 -13.87 -52.94
N GLU A 41 16.40 -12.91 -52.66
CA GLU A 41 17.32 -12.15 -53.56
C GLU A 41 16.69 -11.27 -54.67
N ALA A 42 17.03 -9.98 -54.82
CA ALA A 42 18.36 -9.47 -55.17
C ALA A 42 18.34 -7.92 -55.35
N ALA A 43 19.55 -7.34 -55.30
CA ALA A 43 20.00 -6.09 -55.96
C ALA A 43 19.70 -4.71 -55.32
N GLY A 44 20.71 -4.20 -54.60
CA GLY A 44 21.50 -3.03 -54.98
C GLY A 44 20.81 -1.68 -55.26
N GLY A 45 21.11 -0.68 -54.43
CA GLY A 45 20.89 0.72 -54.79
C GLY A 45 21.13 1.68 -53.62
N SER A 46 22.26 2.37 -53.63
CA SER A 46 22.54 3.48 -52.72
C SER A 46 21.65 4.69 -53.05
N SER A 47 20.90 5.22 -52.09
CA SER A 47 20.50 6.63 -52.12
C SER A 47 20.37 7.22 -50.72
N LYS A 48 21.07 8.34 -50.53
CA LYS A 48 20.99 9.23 -49.38
C LYS A 48 19.54 9.69 -49.17
N HIS A 49 18.98 9.50 -47.98
CA HIS A 49 17.74 10.16 -47.58
C HIS A 49 17.97 11.06 -46.37
N HIS A 50 17.67 12.34 -46.61
CA HIS A 50 17.48 13.36 -45.59
C HIS A 50 16.29 13.00 -44.70
N SER A 51 16.47 13.06 -43.39
CA SER A 51 15.37 13.01 -42.43
C SER A 51 14.58 14.31 -42.46
N PRO A 52 13.24 14.31 -42.62
CA PRO A 52 12.43 15.50 -42.38
C PRO A 52 12.09 15.62 -40.89
N PRO A 53 11.78 16.82 -40.39
CA PRO A 53 11.53 17.06 -38.97
C PRO A 53 10.17 16.48 -38.56
N PHE A 54 10.13 15.88 -37.38
CA PHE A 54 8.89 15.42 -36.74
C PHE A 54 7.97 16.63 -36.44
N SER A 55 6.94 16.83 -37.25
CA SER A 55 5.80 17.66 -36.88
C SER A 55 4.87 16.84 -35.99
N VAL A 56 4.84 17.16 -34.69
CA VAL A 56 3.85 16.61 -33.75
C VAL A 56 2.49 17.18 -34.13
N ILE A 57 1.69 16.39 -34.85
CA ILE A 57 0.26 16.67 -35.01
C ILE A 57 -0.38 16.36 -33.66
N ALA A 58 -0.59 17.40 -32.85
CA ALA A 58 -1.43 17.33 -31.66
C ALA A 58 -2.85 16.92 -32.08
N ARG A 59 -3.18 15.64 -31.92
CA ARG A 59 -4.57 15.20 -31.99
C ARG A 59 -5.29 15.76 -30.77
N PRO A 60 -6.50 16.33 -30.92
CA PRO A 60 -7.23 16.87 -29.79
C PRO A 60 -7.54 15.72 -28.83
N ILE A 61 -6.91 15.76 -27.66
CA ILE A 61 -7.25 14.91 -26.53
C ILE A 61 -8.74 15.12 -26.27
N PHE A 62 -9.50 14.03 -26.26
CA PHE A 62 -10.91 14.05 -25.88
C PHE A 62 -11.06 14.78 -24.53
N HIS A 63 -11.47 16.04 -24.56
CA HIS A 63 -12.04 16.72 -23.41
C HIS A 63 -13.42 16.12 -23.13
N ARG A 64 -13.44 14.86 -22.69
CA ARG A 64 -14.59 14.34 -21.98
C ARG A 64 -14.59 15.11 -20.68
N ARG A 65 -15.51 16.07 -20.55
CA ARG A 65 -15.78 16.80 -19.32
C ARG A 65 -15.89 15.74 -18.21
N LEU A 66 -14.86 15.64 -17.36
CA LEU A 66 -14.92 14.83 -16.17
C LEU A 66 -16.07 15.43 -15.36
N ASP A 67 -17.13 14.66 -15.13
CA ASP A 67 -18.28 15.06 -14.32
C ASP A 67 -17.83 15.15 -12.85
N VAL A 68 -17.04 16.19 -12.54
CA VAL A 68 -16.66 16.54 -11.18
C VAL A 68 -17.95 16.95 -10.46
N GLY A 69 -18.43 16.11 -9.55
CA GLY A 69 -19.59 16.39 -8.71
C GLY A 69 -20.80 15.46 -8.85
N LYS A 70 -20.85 14.54 -9.83
CA LYS A 70 -21.91 13.50 -9.82
C LYS A 70 -21.77 12.58 -8.61
N ALA A 71 -22.90 12.02 -8.18
CA ALA A 71 -22.97 11.18 -7.00
C ALA A 71 -22.04 9.95 -7.15
N VAL A 72 -20.99 9.88 -6.32
CA VAL A 72 -20.08 8.73 -6.20
C VAL A 72 -20.82 7.50 -5.67
N THR A 73 -22.08 7.67 -5.26
CA THR A 73 -22.89 6.67 -4.57
C THR A 73 -23.49 5.59 -5.47
N GLU A 74 -23.46 5.75 -6.80
CA GLU A 74 -23.92 4.73 -7.75
C GLU A 74 -22.75 4.07 -8.49
N MET A 75 -22.57 2.77 -8.23
CA MET A 75 -21.61 1.89 -8.89
C MET A 75 -22.02 1.62 -10.34
N ARG A 76 -21.82 2.60 -11.23
CA ARG A 76 -22.05 2.42 -12.68
C ARG A 76 -20.80 1.96 -13.43
N LYS A 77 -19.65 1.93 -12.77
CA LYS A 77 -18.36 1.57 -13.34
C LYS A 77 -17.95 0.14 -12.94
N PRO A 78 -17.20 -0.58 -13.79
CA PRO A 78 -16.66 -1.89 -13.43
C PRO A 78 -15.82 -1.82 -12.16
N ALA A 79 -16.01 -2.78 -11.27
CA ALA A 79 -15.33 -2.85 -9.98
C ALA A 79 -14.68 -4.22 -9.84
N LEU A 80 -13.34 -4.25 -9.87
CA LEU A 80 -12.61 -5.50 -9.71
C LEU A 80 -12.46 -5.83 -8.22
N GLN A 81 -12.18 -7.11 -7.93
CA GLN A 81 -11.85 -7.60 -6.59
C GLN A 81 -12.97 -7.43 -5.55
N GLN A 82 -14.21 -7.15 -5.96
CA GLN A 82 -15.34 -7.09 -5.04
C GLN A 82 -15.71 -8.51 -4.56
N PRO A 83 -16.15 -8.66 -3.30
CA PRO A 83 -16.66 -9.93 -2.82
C PRO A 83 -17.96 -10.31 -3.52
N GLU A 84 -18.14 -11.61 -3.73
CA GLU A 84 -19.40 -12.20 -4.15
C GLU A 84 -20.25 -12.47 -2.91
N TRP A 85 -21.26 -11.64 -2.65
CA TRP A 85 -22.12 -11.74 -1.47
C TRP A 85 -23.33 -12.64 -1.74
N ASP A 86 -23.61 -13.59 -0.84
CA ASP A 86 -24.73 -14.53 -0.99
C ASP A 86 -26.11 -13.86 -0.97
N ASP A 87 -26.30 -12.83 -0.14
CA ASP A 87 -27.57 -12.09 0.00
C ASP A 87 -27.41 -10.59 -0.35
N PRO A 88 -27.71 -10.17 -1.59
CA PRO A 88 -27.69 -8.77 -1.99
C PRO A 88 -28.65 -7.88 -1.18
N SER A 89 -29.74 -8.44 -0.64
CA SER A 89 -30.68 -7.68 0.20
C SER A 89 -30.05 -7.33 1.56
N GLN A 90 -29.27 -8.24 2.13
CA GLN A 90 -28.53 -8.00 3.37
C GLN A 90 -27.45 -6.95 3.15
N VAL A 91 -26.72 -7.01 2.04
CA VAL A 91 -25.73 -5.98 1.67
C VAL A 91 -26.36 -4.60 1.61
N ARG A 92 -27.55 -4.46 0.98
CA ARG A 92 -28.26 -3.16 0.92
C ARG A 92 -28.59 -2.62 2.31
N ARG A 93 -29.15 -3.46 3.21
CA ARG A 93 -29.45 -3.07 4.60
C ARG A 93 -28.19 -2.66 5.35
N ILE A 94 -27.10 -3.39 5.18
CA ILE A 94 -25.80 -3.07 5.81
C ILE A 94 -25.26 -1.74 5.32
N ARG A 95 -25.36 -1.46 4.02
CA ARG A 95 -24.98 -0.15 3.45
C ARG A 95 -25.79 1.00 4.05
N GLU A 96 -27.09 0.83 4.24
CA GLU A 96 -27.95 1.82 4.90
C GLU A 96 -27.50 2.07 6.35
N VAL A 97 -27.21 1.00 7.10
CA VAL A 97 -26.68 1.11 8.47
C VAL A 97 -25.34 1.85 8.49
N LEU A 98 -24.39 1.49 7.62
CA LEU A 98 -23.09 2.17 7.52
C LEU A 98 -23.23 3.65 7.16
N ALA A 99 -24.13 3.99 6.24
CA ALA A 99 -24.40 5.36 5.83
C ALA A 99 -24.96 6.22 6.97
N ALA A 100 -25.79 5.63 7.85
CA ALA A 100 -26.38 6.32 8.99
C ALA A 100 -25.42 6.52 10.18
N ARG A 101 -24.26 5.87 10.20
CA ARG A 101 -23.32 5.96 11.33
C ARG A 101 -22.43 7.21 11.26
N PRO A 102 -21.92 7.69 12.41
CA PRO A 102 -20.87 8.70 12.42
C PRO A 102 -19.62 8.23 11.64
N PRO A 103 -18.98 9.10 10.85
CA PRO A 103 -17.72 8.75 10.21
C PRO A 103 -16.62 8.44 11.24
N LEU A 104 -15.62 7.68 10.86
CA LEU A 104 -14.42 7.41 11.65
C LEU A 104 -13.52 8.65 11.75
N VAL A 105 -13.44 9.45 10.68
CA VAL A 105 -12.65 10.68 10.60
C VAL A 105 -13.48 11.90 10.22
N LYS A 106 -13.03 13.09 10.61
CA LYS A 106 -13.67 14.38 10.34
C LYS A 106 -13.04 15.08 9.13
N ALA A 107 -13.81 15.99 8.53
CA ALA A 107 -13.35 16.77 7.37
C ALA A 107 -12.14 17.66 7.70
N GLU A 108 -12.09 18.24 8.89
CA GLU A 108 -11.01 19.11 9.34
C GLU A 108 -9.71 18.33 9.52
N GLU A 109 -9.79 17.09 9.99
CA GLU A 109 -8.66 16.17 10.15
C GLU A 109 -8.08 15.81 8.78
N VAL A 110 -8.96 15.50 7.81
CA VAL A 110 -8.58 15.24 6.41
C VAL A 110 -7.88 16.46 5.79
N HIS A 111 -8.41 17.67 6.02
CA HIS A 111 -7.79 18.90 5.54
C HIS A 111 -6.42 19.15 6.19
N ALA A 112 -6.30 18.94 7.50
CA ALA A 112 -5.04 19.07 8.23
C ALA A 112 -3.95 18.11 7.70
N LEU A 113 -4.30 16.84 7.44
CA LEU A 113 -3.38 15.90 6.81
C LEU A 113 -2.97 16.37 5.41
N ARG A 114 -3.91 16.88 4.60
CA ARG A 114 -3.61 17.39 3.26
C ARG A 114 -2.61 18.54 3.30
N THR A 115 -2.70 19.43 4.29
CA THR A 115 -1.72 20.51 4.52
C THR A 115 -0.34 19.97 4.88
N LEU A 116 -0.25 18.94 5.73
CA LEU A 116 1.02 18.26 6.03
C LEU A 116 1.60 17.59 4.78
N LEU A 117 0.76 16.97 3.94
CA LEU A 117 1.19 16.35 2.70
C LEU A 117 1.62 17.38 1.64
N ALA A 118 1.10 18.60 1.68
CA ALA A 118 1.63 19.69 0.85
C ALA A 118 3.10 20.01 1.20
N GLN A 119 3.45 19.99 2.50
CA GLN A 119 4.85 20.11 2.97
C GLN A 119 5.71 18.90 2.57
N VAL A 120 5.10 17.73 2.36
CA VAL A 120 5.84 16.58 1.83
C VAL A 120 6.06 16.76 0.33
N ALA A 121 5.08 17.26 -0.41
CA ALA A 121 5.17 17.50 -1.85
C ALA A 121 6.21 18.57 -2.21
N ASP A 122 6.39 19.59 -1.36
CA ASP A 122 7.45 20.60 -1.51
C ASP A 122 8.83 20.13 -1.03
N GLY A 123 8.90 18.94 -0.41
CA GLY A 123 10.14 18.33 0.07
C GLY A 123 10.62 18.82 1.44
N SER A 124 9.84 19.61 2.17
CA SER A 124 10.16 20.10 3.53
C SER A 124 9.85 19.07 4.63
N ALA A 125 9.01 18.07 4.36
CA ALA A 125 8.71 16.97 5.27
C ALA A 125 8.79 15.60 4.56
N LEU A 126 8.77 14.52 5.34
CA LEU A 126 8.70 13.13 4.87
C LEU A 126 7.54 12.39 5.55
N VAL A 127 7.26 11.19 5.08
CA VAL A 127 6.25 10.30 5.64
C VAL A 127 6.80 8.89 5.85
N VAL A 128 6.41 8.28 6.97
CA VAL A 128 6.42 6.83 7.10
C VAL A 128 4.98 6.35 7.21
N GLN A 129 4.57 5.53 6.23
CA GLN A 129 3.31 4.82 6.23
C GLN A 129 3.57 3.33 6.48
N ALA A 130 3.22 2.81 7.66
CA ALA A 130 3.52 1.43 8.03
C ALA A 130 2.42 0.80 8.91
N GLY A 131 2.44 -0.52 9.00
CA GLY A 131 1.44 -1.31 9.73
C GLY A 131 1.20 -2.64 9.03
N ASP A 132 0.10 -3.31 9.36
CA ASP A 132 -0.10 -4.67 8.89
C ASP A 132 -0.27 -4.77 7.36
N CYS A 133 0.03 -5.98 6.87
CA CYS A 133 -0.46 -6.36 5.55
C CYS A 133 -1.99 -6.34 5.60
N ALA A 134 -2.60 -7.28 6.33
CA ALA A 134 -4.02 -7.29 6.66
C ALA A 134 -4.15 -7.27 8.20
N GLU A 135 -4.94 -6.35 8.73
CA GLU A 135 -5.15 -6.25 10.18
C GLU A 135 -5.86 -7.51 10.71
N HIS A 136 -5.33 -8.09 11.78
CA HIS A 136 -5.96 -9.16 12.52
C HIS A 136 -6.85 -8.58 13.64
N PRO A 137 -8.14 -8.94 13.73
CA PRO A 137 -9.06 -8.40 14.74
C PRO A 137 -8.62 -8.65 16.18
N GLY A 138 -7.94 -9.77 16.42
CA GLY A 138 -7.33 -10.09 17.71
C GLY A 138 -6.12 -9.22 18.08
N GLU A 139 -5.66 -8.35 17.17
CA GLU A 139 -4.53 -7.44 17.36
C GLU A 139 -4.97 -5.95 17.24
N CYS A 140 -6.22 -5.66 17.59
CA CYS A 140 -6.82 -4.33 17.51
C CYS A 140 -7.18 -3.74 18.89
N ASP A 141 -6.84 -4.41 19.99
CA ASP A 141 -7.02 -3.85 21.34
C ASP A 141 -6.01 -2.73 21.66
N ALA A 142 -6.21 -2.06 22.79
CA ALA A 142 -5.38 -0.94 23.23
C ALA A 142 -3.88 -1.29 23.34
N ALA A 143 -3.55 -2.50 23.80
CA ALA A 143 -2.16 -2.92 23.95
C ALA A 143 -1.49 -3.11 22.59
N HIS A 144 -2.17 -3.75 21.64
CA HIS A 144 -1.67 -3.94 20.28
C HIS A 144 -1.56 -2.61 19.52
N VAL A 145 -2.58 -1.75 19.60
CA VAL A 145 -2.57 -0.43 18.97
C VAL A 145 -1.42 0.43 19.51
N SER A 146 -1.18 0.39 20.83
CA SER A 146 -0.05 1.08 21.45
C SER A 146 1.31 0.57 20.94
N ARG A 147 1.52 -0.75 20.85
CA ARG A 147 2.76 -1.32 20.27
C ARG A 147 2.94 -0.94 18.80
N LYS A 148 1.87 -0.97 18.00
CA LYS A 148 1.90 -0.54 16.59
C LYS A 148 2.25 0.95 16.45
N SER A 149 1.70 1.81 17.32
CA SER A 149 2.04 3.24 17.37
C SER A 149 3.51 3.44 17.74
N ALA A 150 3.99 2.77 18.79
CA ALA A 150 5.38 2.89 19.26
C ALA A 150 6.39 2.43 18.19
N LEU A 151 6.08 1.37 17.43
CA LEU A 151 6.89 0.98 16.28
C LEU A 151 6.93 2.10 15.24
N LEU A 152 5.79 2.68 14.88
CA LEU A 152 5.75 3.77 13.90
C LEU A 152 6.50 5.02 14.39
N ASP A 153 6.49 5.30 15.70
CA ASP A 153 7.27 6.37 16.33
C ASP A 153 8.77 6.13 16.17
N MET A 154 9.22 4.89 16.40
CA MET A 154 10.60 4.49 16.19
C MET A 154 11.02 4.69 14.73
N LEU A 155 10.21 4.24 13.77
CA LEU A 155 10.51 4.41 12.34
C LEU A 155 10.56 5.89 11.94
N ALA A 156 9.62 6.70 12.43
CA ALA A 156 9.62 8.13 12.16
C ALA A 156 10.84 8.84 12.78
N ALA A 157 11.24 8.45 14.00
CA ALA A 157 12.45 8.95 14.64
C ALA A 157 13.73 8.56 13.88
N THR A 158 13.82 7.32 13.39
CA THR A 158 14.92 6.87 12.53
C THR A 158 15.01 7.70 11.26
N LEU A 159 13.91 7.87 10.53
CA LEU A 159 13.89 8.66 9.30
C LEU A 159 14.18 10.15 9.55
N LYS A 160 13.65 10.70 10.64
CA LYS A 160 13.92 12.08 11.05
C LYS A 160 15.39 12.29 11.40
N THR A 161 16.00 11.35 12.09
CA THR A 161 17.43 11.40 12.45
C THR A 161 18.31 11.31 11.21
N ALA A 162 17.94 10.43 10.28
CA ALA A 162 18.64 10.25 9.01
C ALA A 162 18.59 11.48 8.08
N THR A 163 17.50 12.25 8.11
CA THR A 163 17.23 13.28 7.09
C THR A 163 17.13 14.70 7.63
N HIS A 164 17.05 14.86 8.95
CA HIS A 164 16.75 16.11 9.66
C HIS A 164 15.44 16.79 9.24
N LYS A 165 14.54 16.08 8.56
CA LYS A 165 13.22 16.58 8.15
C LYS A 165 12.12 16.13 9.13
N PRO A 166 11.07 16.93 9.34
CA PRO A 166 9.85 16.46 10.00
C PRO A 166 9.29 15.22 9.31
N VAL A 167 8.78 14.26 10.09
CA VAL A 167 8.20 13.02 9.58
C VAL A 167 6.76 12.89 10.04
N VAL A 168 5.84 12.79 9.08
CA VAL A 168 4.43 12.49 9.32
C VAL A 168 4.26 10.98 9.50
N ARG A 169 3.55 10.59 10.56
CA ARG A 169 3.28 9.19 10.92
C ARG A 169 1.92 8.77 10.41
N VAL A 170 1.87 7.75 9.56
CA VAL A 170 0.62 7.19 9.04
C VAL A 170 0.57 5.68 9.28
N GLY A 171 -0.45 5.21 10.00
CA GLY A 171 -0.71 3.81 10.24
C GLY A 171 -1.50 3.17 9.09
N ARG A 172 -1.12 1.96 8.69
CA ARG A 172 -1.98 1.03 7.95
C ARG A 172 -2.87 0.31 8.96
N ILE A 173 -3.85 1.03 9.48
CA ILE A 173 -4.58 0.66 10.69
C ILE A 173 -6.00 1.22 10.66
N ALA A 174 -6.90 0.62 11.43
CA ALA A 174 -8.31 0.99 11.57
C ALA A 174 -9.12 0.86 10.26
N GLY A 175 -8.79 -0.11 9.41
CA GLY A 175 -9.54 -0.33 8.16
C GLY A 175 -8.91 -1.31 7.18
N GLN A 176 -7.69 -1.78 7.41
CA GLN A 176 -6.91 -2.63 6.52
C GLN A 176 -7.33 -4.12 6.63
N PHE A 177 -8.63 -4.37 6.59
CA PHE A 177 -9.24 -5.70 6.79
C PHE A 177 -9.59 -6.44 5.49
N ALA A 178 -9.26 -5.86 4.33
CA ALA A 178 -9.55 -6.46 3.02
C ALA A 178 -8.29 -6.53 2.15
N LYS A 179 -8.23 -7.54 1.27
CA LYS A 179 -7.09 -7.81 0.39
C LYS A 179 -7.48 -8.24 -1.02
N PRO A 180 -6.89 -7.63 -2.06
CA PRO A 180 -7.06 -8.14 -3.42
C PRO A 180 -6.24 -9.42 -3.59
N ARG A 181 -6.72 -10.34 -4.44
CA ARG A 181 -6.06 -11.63 -4.69
C ARG A 181 -5.88 -11.85 -6.18
N SER A 182 -4.78 -12.52 -6.54
CA SER A 182 -4.46 -12.87 -7.93
C SER A 182 -5.33 -14.01 -8.45
N SER A 183 -5.66 -14.97 -7.59
CA SER A 183 -6.61 -16.06 -7.86
C SER A 183 -7.83 -15.89 -6.94
N PRO A 184 -9.07 -16.10 -7.44
CA PRO A 184 -10.27 -16.03 -6.62
C PRO A 184 -10.45 -17.24 -5.68
N SER A 185 -9.74 -18.34 -5.95
CA SER A 185 -9.79 -19.57 -5.15
C SER A 185 -8.40 -20.14 -4.92
N GLU A 186 -8.29 -20.99 -3.90
CA GLU A 186 -7.07 -21.71 -3.54
C GLU A 186 -7.40 -23.18 -3.24
N ARG A 187 -6.39 -24.04 -3.43
CA ARG A 187 -6.50 -25.47 -3.14
C ARG A 187 -5.70 -25.80 -1.89
N ILE A 188 -6.36 -26.31 -0.87
CA ILE A 188 -5.76 -26.71 0.41
C ILE A 188 -6.09 -28.18 0.64
N GLY A 189 -5.07 -29.04 0.49
CA GLY A 189 -5.28 -30.48 0.40
C GLY A 189 -6.18 -30.83 -0.80
N ASP A 190 -7.30 -31.49 -0.51
CA ASP A 190 -8.30 -31.88 -1.51
C ASP A 190 -9.44 -30.86 -1.69
N LEU A 191 -9.48 -29.80 -0.87
CA LEU A 191 -10.52 -28.79 -0.92
C LEU A 191 -10.16 -27.64 -1.87
N GLN A 192 -11.09 -27.29 -2.77
CA GLN A 192 -11.07 -26.04 -3.52
C GLN A 192 -11.93 -25.02 -2.79
N LEU A 193 -11.32 -23.94 -2.29
CA LEU A 193 -12.00 -22.95 -1.45
C LEU A 193 -11.89 -21.55 -2.05
N PRO A 194 -12.87 -20.66 -1.80
CA PRO A 194 -12.65 -19.23 -1.97
C PRO A 194 -11.40 -18.80 -1.20
N VAL A 195 -10.62 -17.99 -1.87
CA VAL A 195 -9.37 -17.50 -1.32
C VAL A 195 -9.66 -16.56 -0.12
N TYR A 196 -8.79 -16.56 0.90
CA TYR A 196 -8.93 -15.57 1.98
C TYR A 196 -8.75 -14.14 1.44
N ARG A 197 -9.70 -13.25 1.69
CA ARG A 197 -9.74 -11.87 1.17
C ARG A 197 -9.64 -10.82 2.28
N GLY A 198 -9.20 -11.22 3.47
CA GLY A 198 -9.18 -10.35 4.64
C GLY A 198 -10.46 -10.51 5.48
N HIS A 199 -10.34 -10.30 6.79
CA HIS A 199 -11.41 -10.51 7.76
C HIS A 199 -12.71 -9.79 7.41
N MET A 200 -12.67 -8.65 6.70
CA MET A 200 -13.85 -7.92 6.23
C MET A 200 -14.72 -8.71 5.25
N VAL A 201 -14.15 -9.71 4.59
CA VAL A 201 -14.82 -10.48 3.54
C VAL A 201 -15.14 -11.89 4.01
N ASN A 202 -14.12 -12.64 4.42
CA ASN A 202 -14.23 -14.01 4.90
C ASN A 202 -13.18 -14.27 5.99
N GLY A 203 -13.21 -15.43 6.63
CA GLY A 203 -12.23 -15.80 7.62
C GLY A 203 -11.05 -16.61 7.04
N PRO A 204 -9.96 -16.74 7.82
CA PRO A 204 -8.72 -17.35 7.36
C PRO A 204 -8.75 -18.88 7.36
N GLU A 205 -9.61 -19.51 8.17
CA GLU A 205 -9.62 -20.96 8.37
C GLU A 205 -9.96 -21.67 7.06
N PRO A 206 -9.27 -22.77 6.71
CA PRO A 206 -9.43 -23.45 5.44
C PRO A 206 -10.67 -24.36 5.43
N THR A 207 -11.83 -23.81 5.75
CA THR A 207 -13.13 -24.52 5.73
C THR A 207 -14.12 -23.83 4.78
N PRO A 208 -15.04 -24.56 4.14
CA PRO A 208 -16.08 -23.96 3.30
C PRO A 208 -16.88 -22.86 4.01
N GLU A 209 -17.18 -23.06 5.30
CA GLU A 209 -17.96 -22.15 6.11
C GLU A 209 -17.22 -20.84 6.38
N ASP A 210 -15.95 -20.91 6.78
CA ASP A 210 -15.18 -19.70 7.13
C ASP A 210 -14.73 -18.94 5.86
N ARG A 211 -14.52 -19.64 4.75
CA ARG A 211 -14.17 -19.02 3.45
C ARG A 211 -15.34 -18.37 2.73
N ARG A 212 -16.58 -18.59 3.16
CA ARG A 212 -17.76 -17.93 2.60
C ARG A 212 -17.70 -16.42 2.83
N HIS A 213 -18.04 -15.63 1.82
CA HIS A 213 -18.12 -14.19 1.97
C HIS A 213 -19.34 -13.81 2.80
N ASP A 214 -19.13 -13.18 3.96
CA ASP A 214 -20.20 -12.81 4.88
C ASP A 214 -20.30 -11.28 4.97
N PRO A 215 -21.38 -10.67 4.46
CA PRO A 215 -21.50 -9.21 4.47
C PRO A 215 -21.68 -8.65 5.89
N LEU A 216 -22.07 -9.44 6.90
CA LEU A 216 -22.13 -8.97 8.30
C LEU A 216 -20.76 -8.53 8.82
N ARG A 217 -19.67 -9.10 8.27
CA ARG A 217 -18.30 -8.70 8.57
C ARG A 217 -18.06 -7.22 8.27
N LEU A 218 -18.74 -6.63 7.27
CA LEU A 218 -18.67 -5.20 6.98
C LEU A 218 -19.11 -4.35 8.17
N LEU A 219 -20.11 -4.79 8.95
CA LEU A 219 -20.51 -4.07 10.15
C LEU A 219 -19.51 -4.31 11.28
N THR A 220 -19.12 -5.56 11.53
CA THR A 220 -18.24 -5.93 12.65
C THR A 220 -16.92 -5.16 12.61
N PHE A 221 -16.21 -5.20 11.49
CA PHE A 221 -14.86 -4.62 11.41
C PHE A 221 -14.84 -3.10 11.35
N VAL A 222 -15.92 -2.48 10.88
CA VAL A 222 -16.03 -1.02 10.78
C VAL A 222 -16.51 -0.42 12.07
N THR A 223 -17.58 -1.00 12.63
CA THR A 223 -18.31 -0.37 13.73
C THR A 223 -17.70 -0.68 15.07
N MET A 224 -17.10 -1.86 15.22
CA MET A 224 -16.46 -2.29 16.46
C MET A 224 -14.96 -2.11 16.31
N THR A 225 -14.31 -2.92 15.46
CA THR A 225 -12.83 -2.97 15.42
C THR A 225 -12.19 -1.64 15.00
N ALA A 226 -12.54 -1.07 13.84
CA ALA A 226 -11.97 0.21 13.40
C ALA A 226 -12.38 1.36 14.33
N GLY A 227 -13.61 1.35 14.83
CA GLY A 227 -14.10 2.35 15.78
C GLY A 227 -13.30 2.38 17.08
N ASP A 228 -13.04 1.21 17.66
CA ASP A 228 -12.27 1.03 18.89
C ASP A 228 -10.82 1.46 18.68
N VAL A 229 -10.19 1.04 17.57
CA VAL A 229 -8.82 1.48 17.24
C VAL A 229 -8.75 3.00 17.12
N MET A 230 -9.72 3.64 16.46
CA MET A 230 -9.76 5.11 16.35
C MET A 230 -9.92 5.80 17.71
N GLU A 231 -10.61 5.19 18.67
CA GLU A 231 -10.67 5.66 20.06
C GLU A 231 -9.32 5.51 20.76
N GLN A 232 -8.63 4.36 20.61
CA GLN A 232 -7.30 4.14 21.19
C GLN A 232 -6.24 5.08 20.62
N LEU A 233 -6.35 5.46 19.34
CA LEU A 233 -5.53 6.49 18.71
C LEU A 233 -5.92 7.93 19.12
N GLY A 234 -6.98 8.05 19.93
CA GLY A 234 -7.48 9.29 20.49
C GLY A 234 -8.28 10.15 19.52
N TRP A 235 -8.57 9.69 18.30
CA TRP A 235 -9.36 10.44 17.32
C TRP A 235 -10.84 10.57 17.75
N ARG A 236 -11.32 9.64 18.58
CA ARG A 236 -12.71 9.57 19.05
C ARG A 236 -12.93 9.88 20.53
N ALA A 237 -11.92 10.39 21.24
CA ALA A 237 -12.04 10.66 22.68
C ALA A 237 -13.31 11.49 23.01
N PRO A 238 -14.10 11.11 24.02
CA PRO A 238 -15.16 11.97 24.51
C PRO A 238 -14.52 13.28 24.96
N ALA A 239 -15.13 14.42 24.65
CA ALA A 239 -14.72 15.68 25.25
C ALA A 239 -15.27 15.74 26.68
N PRO A 240 -14.41 15.62 27.72
CA PRO A 240 -14.70 16.41 28.92
C PRO A 240 -13.46 17.18 29.38
N PHE A 241 -13.69 18.47 29.66
CA PHE A 241 -12.80 19.42 30.36
C PHE A 241 -11.40 19.66 29.78
N GLY A 242 -11.26 20.78 29.06
CA GLY A 242 -9.97 21.39 28.71
C GLY A 242 -9.28 20.72 27.53
N HIS A 243 -9.33 21.37 26.37
CA HIS A 243 -8.47 21.00 25.24
C HIS A 243 -7.01 21.30 25.61
N GLN A 244 -6.31 20.35 26.23
CA GLN A 244 -4.87 20.25 25.99
C GLN A 244 -4.70 19.55 24.64
N PRO A 245 -4.02 20.15 23.66
CA PRO A 245 -3.59 19.39 22.49
C PRO A 245 -2.77 18.20 22.98
N PRO A 246 -2.89 17.02 22.33
CA PRO A 246 -2.09 15.87 22.73
C PRO A 246 -0.61 16.26 22.74
N ALA A 247 0.12 15.80 23.76
CA ALA A 247 1.53 16.13 23.95
C ALA A 247 2.42 15.67 22.76
N GLU A 248 1.92 14.72 21.97
CA GLU A 248 2.55 14.23 20.75
C GLU A 248 1.57 14.30 19.56
N PRO A 249 2.06 14.51 18.32
CA PRO A 249 1.19 14.46 17.15
C PRO A 249 0.47 13.10 17.07
N ARG A 250 -0.74 13.06 16.52
CA ARG A 250 -1.49 11.80 16.40
C ARG A 250 -1.00 10.99 15.21
N MET A 251 -1.04 9.65 15.31
CA MET A 251 -0.87 8.76 14.16
C MET A 251 -2.10 8.88 13.24
N TRP A 252 -1.88 9.28 11.99
CA TRP A 252 -2.94 9.29 10.96
C TRP A 252 -3.28 7.87 10.52
N THR A 253 -4.46 7.66 9.95
CA THR A 253 -4.92 6.33 9.50
C THR A 253 -5.04 6.24 7.99
N SER A 254 -4.81 5.03 7.48
CA SER A 254 -4.88 4.71 6.05
C SER A 254 -5.21 3.23 5.84
N HIS A 255 -5.88 2.91 4.74
CA HIS A 255 -6.07 1.55 4.25
C HIS A 255 -6.31 1.54 2.74
N GLU A 256 -6.20 0.36 2.12
CA GLU A 256 -6.59 0.15 0.73
C GLU A 256 -8.10 0.25 0.60
N ALA A 257 -8.59 1.27 -0.11
CA ALA A 257 -10.01 1.40 -0.39
C ALA A 257 -10.42 0.35 -1.42
N LEU A 258 -10.94 -0.80 -0.95
CA LEU A 258 -11.12 -1.99 -1.77
C LEU A 258 -12.57 -2.44 -1.87
N VAL A 259 -13.24 -2.65 -0.74
CA VAL A 259 -14.61 -3.20 -0.69
C VAL A 259 -15.60 -2.05 -0.76
N LEU A 260 -16.14 -1.76 -1.94
CA LEU A 260 -16.90 -0.53 -2.19
C LEU A 260 -18.29 -0.55 -1.53
N GLU A 261 -18.79 -1.72 -1.16
CA GLU A 261 -19.95 -1.86 -0.26
C GLU A 261 -19.69 -1.33 1.14
N TYR A 262 -18.44 -1.28 1.58
CA TYR A 262 -18.02 -0.60 2.79
C TYR A 262 -17.66 0.87 2.51
N GLU A 263 -16.85 1.15 1.50
CA GLU A 263 -16.29 2.49 1.32
C GLU A 263 -17.33 3.55 0.92
N LEU A 264 -18.26 3.21 0.02
CA LEU A 264 -19.23 4.16 -0.51
C LEU A 264 -20.21 4.69 0.55
N PRO A 265 -20.80 3.85 1.42
CA PRO A 265 -21.60 4.34 2.54
C PRO A 265 -20.86 5.26 3.51
N MET A 266 -19.52 5.25 3.53
CA MET A 266 -18.71 6.08 4.42
C MET A 266 -18.40 7.47 3.86
N ILE A 267 -18.89 7.81 2.66
CA ILE A 267 -18.78 9.16 2.10
C ILE A 267 -19.76 10.11 2.79
N ARG A 268 -19.34 11.35 3.04
CA ARG A 268 -20.14 12.44 3.65
C ARG A 268 -20.00 13.72 2.82
N GLU A 269 -20.96 14.63 2.92
CA GLU A 269 -21.00 15.88 2.14
C GLU A 269 -20.59 17.10 2.97
N LEU A 270 -19.73 17.96 2.41
CA LEU A 270 -19.22 19.19 3.05
C LEU A 270 -20.21 20.37 3.01
N GLY A 271 -21.37 20.19 2.38
CA GLY A 271 -22.39 21.24 2.19
C GLY A 271 -22.19 22.14 0.96
N ASP A 272 -21.00 22.13 0.35
CA ASP A 272 -20.68 22.88 -0.88
C ASP A 272 -20.65 22.00 -2.15
N GLY A 273 -21.24 20.81 -2.06
CA GLY A 273 -21.23 19.79 -3.12
C GLY A 273 -19.97 18.92 -3.16
N ARG A 274 -18.90 19.28 -2.43
CA ARG A 274 -17.75 18.39 -2.23
C ARG A 274 -18.06 17.33 -1.18
N ARG A 275 -17.33 16.23 -1.24
CA ARG A 275 -17.52 15.08 -0.36
C ARG A 275 -16.20 14.65 0.27
N TRP A 276 -16.22 14.19 1.51
CA TRP A 276 -15.06 13.52 2.11
C TRP A 276 -15.39 12.06 2.40
N PHE A 277 -14.35 11.24 2.41
CA PHE A 277 -14.41 9.86 2.82
C PHE A 277 -14.14 9.75 4.31
N GLY A 278 -15.12 9.23 5.04
CA GLY A 278 -15.15 9.24 6.49
C GLY A 278 -14.57 8.00 7.15
N SER A 279 -14.10 6.98 6.43
CA SER A 279 -13.58 5.76 7.06
C SER A 279 -12.08 5.82 7.36
N THR A 280 -11.31 6.60 6.62
CA THR A 280 -9.88 6.82 6.93
C THR A 280 -9.41 8.19 6.47
N HIS A 281 -8.32 8.69 7.05
CA HIS A 281 -7.78 9.98 6.66
C HIS A 281 -7.24 9.92 5.23
N TRP A 282 -6.52 8.84 4.90
CA TRP A 282 -5.78 8.72 3.65
C TRP A 282 -5.92 7.35 2.98
N PRO A 283 -6.94 7.15 2.12
CA PRO A 283 -7.10 5.91 1.38
C PRO A 283 -6.07 5.78 0.24
N TRP A 284 -5.74 4.54 -0.13
CA TRP A 284 -5.06 4.26 -1.39
C TRP A 284 -5.82 3.28 -2.29
N ILE A 285 -5.57 3.35 -3.59
CA ILE A 285 -6.05 2.39 -4.59
C ILE A 285 -4.91 1.43 -4.96
N GLY A 286 -5.20 0.13 -4.90
CA GLY A 286 -4.24 -0.93 -5.19
C GLY A 286 -3.93 -1.10 -6.68
N GLU A 287 -2.84 -1.82 -6.96
CA GLU A 287 -2.37 -2.09 -8.33
C GLU A 287 -3.42 -2.83 -9.17
N ARG A 288 -4.25 -3.67 -8.54
CA ARG A 288 -5.25 -4.52 -9.22
C ARG A 288 -6.60 -3.82 -9.41
N THR A 289 -6.78 -2.63 -8.85
CA THR A 289 -8.06 -1.90 -8.85
C THR A 289 -7.95 -0.48 -9.41
N ARG A 290 -6.78 -0.08 -9.93
CA ARG A 290 -6.54 1.25 -10.49
C ARG A 290 -6.88 1.42 -11.98
N GLN A 291 -7.89 0.71 -12.48
CA GLN A 291 -8.32 0.88 -13.87
C GLN A 291 -8.87 2.30 -14.08
N LEU A 292 -8.40 3.01 -15.12
CA LEU A 292 -8.75 4.42 -15.39
C LEU A 292 -10.25 4.68 -15.50
N ASP A 293 -11.00 3.70 -16.01
CA ASP A 293 -12.45 3.74 -16.15
C ASP A 293 -13.21 3.01 -15.02
N GLY A 294 -12.48 2.41 -14.08
CA GLY A 294 -13.01 1.59 -12.98
C GLY A 294 -13.59 2.38 -11.81
N ALA A 295 -14.33 1.67 -10.96
CA ALA A 295 -15.07 2.24 -9.85
C ALA A 295 -14.18 2.82 -8.74
N HIS A 296 -13.03 2.19 -8.45
CA HIS A 296 -12.13 2.63 -7.37
C HIS A 296 -11.47 3.97 -7.65
N LEU A 297 -11.00 4.20 -8.88
CA LEU A 297 -10.47 5.52 -9.25
C LEU A 297 -11.57 6.58 -9.34
N HIS A 298 -12.78 6.20 -9.74
CA HIS A 298 -13.93 7.12 -9.69
C HIS A 298 -14.28 7.51 -8.25
N PHE A 299 -14.25 6.55 -7.32
CA PHE A 299 -14.38 6.79 -5.89
C PHE A 299 -13.31 7.77 -5.39
N ALA A 300 -12.03 7.50 -5.66
CA ALA A 300 -10.92 8.34 -5.23
C ALA A 300 -10.97 9.76 -5.84
N ALA A 301 -11.40 9.89 -7.09
CA ALA A 301 -11.57 11.19 -7.74
C ALA A 301 -12.69 12.04 -7.12
N GLY A 302 -13.70 11.39 -6.53
CA GLY A 302 -14.91 12.04 -6.03
C GLY A 302 -14.87 12.49 -4.57
N ILE A 303 -13.76 12.28 -3.86
CA ILE A 303 -13.58 12.66 -2.45
C ILE A 303 -12.49 13.73 -2.30
N VAL A 304 -12.55 14.55 -1.24
CA VAL A 304 -11.56 15.61 -0.96
C VAL A 304 -10.32 15.12 -0.23
N ASN A 305 -10.34 13.89 0.28
CA ASN A 305 -9.19 13.31 0.98
C ASN A 305 -7.93 13.39 0.10
N PRO A 306 -6.74 13.46 0.71
CA PRO A 306 -5.55 13.02 -0.01
C PRO A 306 -5.79 11.58 -0.46
N VAL A 307 -5.28 11.23 -1.63
CA VAL A 307 -5.41 9.88 -2.19
C VAL A 307 -4.05 9.38 -2.64
N ALA A 308 -3.83 8.08 -2.50
CA ALA A 308 -2.63 7.46 -3.03
C ALA A 308 -2.98 6.34 -4.02
N VAL A 309 -2.08 6.04 -4.95
CA VAL A 309 -2.25 4.92 -5.88
C VAL A 309 -0.95 4.14 -6.02
N LYS A 310 -1.05 2.81 -5.94
CA LYS A 310 0.06 1.90 -6.22
C LYS A 310 0.40 1.94 -7.70
N VAL A 311 1.68 1.98 -8.04
CA VAL A 311 2.16 1.97 -9.43
C VAL A 311 3.21 0.88 -9.59
N GLY A 312 2.89 -0.15 -10.36
CA GLY A 312 3.78 -1.26 -10.71
C GLY A 312 4.58 -1.06 -12.00
N PRO A 313 5.50 -1.99 -12.31
CA PRO A 313 6.44 -1.88 -13.42
C PRO A 313 5.77 -1.95 -14.81
N THR A 314 4.57 -2.55 -14.90
CA THR A 314 3.81 -2.70 -16.15
C THR A 314 3.05 -1.44 -16.56
N THR A 315 3.07 -0.40 -15.73
CA THR A 315 2.45 0.90 -16.06
C THR A 315 3.15 1.56 -17.24
N THR A 316 2.45 2.45 -17.92
CA THR A 316 3.01 3.32 -18.97
C THR A 316 3.03 4.79 -18.55
N ALA A 317 3.87 5.59 -19.21
CA ALA A 317 3.92 7.05 -18.99
C ALA A 317 2.60 7.75 -19.33
N GLU A 318 1.84 7.23 -20.30
CA GLU A 318 0.51 7.74 -20.65
C GLU A 318 -0.50 7.45 -19.54
N GLU A 319 -0.59 6.19 -19.10
CA GLU A 319 -1.53 5.79 -18.05
C GLU A 319 -1.30 6.55 -16.74
N ILE A 320 -0.04 6.70 -16.31
CA ILE A 320 0.26 7.41 -15.06
C ILE A 320 -0.09 8.90 -15.15
N THR A 321 0.09 9.51 -16.33
CA THR A 321 -0.30 10.91 -16.57
C THR A 321 -1.82 11.07 -16.55
N LEU A 322 -2.56 10.16 -17.18
CA LEU A 322 -4.03 10.14 -17.15
C LEU A 322 -4.57 9.93 -15.73
N LEU A 323 -3.91 9.06 -14.94
CA LEU A 323 -4.23 8.84 -13.54
C LEU A 323 -4.06 10.12 -12.73
N CYS A 324 -2.96 10.85 -12.94
CA CYS A 324 -2.73 12.15 -12.29
C CYS A 324 -3.80 13.17 -12.69
N ALA A 325 -4.12 13.28 -13.98
CA ALA A 325 -5.15 14.19 -14.46
C ALA A 325 -6.55 13.89 -13.86
N LEU A 326 -6.86 12.63 -13.60
CA LEU A 326 -8.12 12.20 -12.98
C LEU A 326 -8.17 12.52 -11.48
N LEU A 327 -7.11 12.23 -10.73
CA LEU A 327 -7.12 12.29 -9.27
C LEU A 327 -6.67 13.64 -8.71
N ASP A 328 -5.91 14.40 -9.49
CA ASP A 328 -5.39 15.71 -9.14
C ASP A 328 -5.64 16.73 -10.27
N PRO A 329 -6.91 16.98 -10.64
CA PRO A 329 -7.25 17.85 -11.75
C PRO A 329 -6.83 19.31 -11.51
N LEU A 330 -6.68 19.72 -10.25
CA LEU A 330 -6.32 21.08 -9.87
C LEU A 330 -4.83 21.26 -9.54
N ARG A 331 -4.01 20.20 -9.65
CA ARG A 331 -2.56 20.24 -9.39
C ARG A 331 -2.27 20.75 -7.98
N GLU A 332 -3.01 20.23 -7.01
CA GLU A 332 -2.96 20.68 -5.63
C GLU A 332 -1.88 19.90 -4.86
N PRO A 333 -0.83 20.55 -4.34
CA PRO A 333 0.17 19.88 -3.50
C PRO A 333 -0.48 19.15 -2.33
N GLY A 334 0.01 17.93 -2.04
CA GLY A 334 -0.55 17.08 -1.00
C GLY A 334 -1.84 16.34 -1.36
N ARG A 335 -2.38 16.52 -2.58
CA ARG A 335 -3.55 15.78 -3.06
C ARG A 335 -3.23 14.32 -3.40
N LEU A 336 -2.22 14.11 -4.25
CA LEU A 336 -1.97 12.81 -4.88
C LEU A 336 -0.58 12.29 -4.50
N THR A 337 -0.55 11.01 -4.17
CA THR A 337 0.69 10.26 -3.93
C THR A 337 0.76 9.03 -4.82
N LEU A 338 1.91 8.82 -5.46
CA LEU A 338 2.19 7.67 -6.29
C LEU A 338 3.12 6.74 -5.53
N ILE A 339 2.62 5.55 -5.17
CA ILE A 339 3.34 4.56 -4.40
C ILE A 339 3.99 3.57 -5.37
N ALA A 340 5.25 3.82 -5.71
CA ALA A 340 6.02 2.97 -6.60
C ALA A 340 6.29 1.60 -5.95
N ARG A 341 5.96 0.53 -6.68
CA ARG A 341 6.19 -0.87 -6.29
C ARG A 341 6.86 -1.71 -7.40
N MET A 342 8.00 -1.24 -7.89
CA MET A 342 8.61 -1.70 -9.15
C MET A 342 9.28 -3.08 -9.10
N GLY A 343 9.83 -3.48 -7.95
CA GLY A 343 10.86 -4.51 -7.84
C GLY A 343 12.27 -3.91 -7.97
N ALA A 344 13.23 -4.45 -7.21
CA ALA A 344 14.61 -3.95 -7.18
C ALA A 344 15.30 -3.94 -8.55
N ASP A 345 14.95 -4.88 -9.41
CA ASP A 345 15.55 -5.03 -10.74
C ASP A 345 14.97 -4.05 -11.77
N ALA A 346 13.71 -3.60 -11.57
CA ALA A 346 13.03 -2.73 -12.53
C ALA A 346 13.04 -1.24 -12.13
N VAL A 347 13.24 -0.92 -10.85
CA VAL A 347 13.07 0.46 -10.34
C VAL A 347 13.96 1.48 -11.05
N SER A 348 15.22 1.12 -11.32
CA SER A 348 16.20 2.06 -11.89
C SER A 348 15.96 2.32 -13.37
N GLU A 349 15.34 1.38 -14.09
CA GLU A 349 15.06 1.48 -15.52
C GLU A 349 13.71 2.16 -15.78
N ARG A 350 12.67 1.76 -15.03
CA ARG A 350 11.28 2.13 -15.34
C ARG A 350 10.84 3.43 -14.67
N LEU A 351 11.23 3.64 -13.42
CA LEU A 351 10.71 4.75 -12.62
C LEU A 351 11.11 6.15 -13.14
N PRO A 352 12.33 6.39 -13.66
CA PRO A 352 12.72 7.73 -14.12
C PRO A 352 11.76 8.30 -15.18
N ALA A 353 11.35 7.48 -16.16
CA ALA A 353 10.43 7.89 -17.22
C ALA A 353 9.03 8.26 -16.68
N PHE A 354 8.58 7.58 -15.62
CA PHE A 354 7.30 7.91 -14.98
C PHE A 354 7.38 9.22 -14.20
N VAL A 355 8.47 9.43 -13.47
CA VAL A 355 8.71 10.67 -12.72
C VAL A 355 8.78 11.86 -13.66
N GLU A 356 9.53 11.72 -14.76
CA GLU A 356 9.62 12.77 -15.78
C GLU A 356 8.27 13.07 -16.43
N ALA A 357 7.50 12.05 -16.83
CA ALA A 357 6.19 12.24 -17.42
C ALA A 357 5.22 13.01 -16.50
N VAL A 358 5.17 12.63 -15.22
CA VAL A 358 4.31 13.29 -14.23
C VAL A 358 4.78 14.73 -13.96
N ARG A 359 6.10 14.95 -13.88
CA ARG A 359 6.68 16.28 -13.72
C ARG A 359 6.38 17.18 -14.91
N LEU A 360 6.53 16.69 -16.14
CA LEU A 360 6.20 17.42 -17.37
C LEU A 360 4.69 17.73 -17.47
N ALA A 361 3.84 16.87 -16.92
CA ALA A 361 2.41 17.11 -16.81
C ALA A 361 2.03 18.12 -15.69
N GLY A 362 3.01 18.59 -14.90
CA GLY A 362 2.84 19.64 -13.90
C GLY A 362 2.13 19.22 -12.61
N HIS A 363 2.05 17.92 -12.32
CA HIS A 363 1.40 17.44 -11.11
C HIS A 363 2.39 17.40 -9.92
N PRO A 364 2.10 18.09 -8.81
CA PRO A 364 2.95 18.11 -7.61
C PRO A 364 2.72 16.84 -6.76
N VAL A 365 2.91 15.67 -7.36
CA VAL A 365 2.71 14.40 -6.66
C VAL A 365 3.82 14.14 -5.67
N ILE A 366 3.48 13.40 -4.62
CA ILE A 366 4.46 12.81 -3.72
C ILE A 366 4.80 11.41 -4.23
N TRP A 367 6.09 11.09 -4.33
CA TRP A 367 6.53 9.72 -4.63
C TRP A 367 6.80 8.96 -3.35
N PHE A 368 6.10 7.85 -3.18
CA PHE A 368 6.33 6.89 -2.10
C PHE A 368 7.02 5.64 -2.64
N ARG A 369 7.83 5.03 -1.77
CA ARG A 369 8.46 3.75 -2.03
C ARG A 369 7.79 2.66 -1.22
N ASP A 370 7.22 1.67 -1.90
CA ASP A 370 6.77 0.39 -1.32
C ASP A 370 7.74 -0.73 -1.68
N PRO A 371 8.89 -0.87 -1.00
CA PRO A 371 9.96 -1.80 -1.40
C PRO A 371 9.58 -3.28 -1.19
N MET A 372 8.35 -3.59 -0.81
CA MET A 372 7.98 -4.93 -0.32
C MET A 372 7.23 -5.72 -1.39
N HIS A 373 6.17 -5.14 -1.94
CA HIS A 373 5.27 -5.89 -2.81
C HIS A 373 5.90 -6.26 -4.16
N GLY A 374 6.89 -5.50 -4.64
CA GLY A 374 7.63 -5.81 -5.87
C GLY A 374 8.69 -6.90 -5.69
N ASN A 375 9.05 -7.24 -4.45
CA ASN A 375 10.19 -8.12 -4.11
C ASN A 375 9.77 -9.37 -3.34
N THR A 376 8.53 -9.82 -3.54
CA THR A 376 8.05 -11.04 -2.88
C THR A 376 8.56 -12.26 -3.65
N VAL A 377 9.21 -13.17 -2.93
CA VAL A 377 9.77 -14.43 -3.45
C VAL A 377 9.21 -15.61 -2.65
N THR A 378 9.35 -16.82 -3.17
CA THR A 378 9.01 -18.04 -2.43
C THR A 378 10.23 -18.53 -1.66
N GLY A 379 10.09 -18.75 -0.35
CA GLY A 379 11.12 -19.28 0.51
C GLY A 379 11.28 -20.80 0.38
N PRO A 380 12.30 -21.39 1.05
CA PRO A 380 12.59 -22.83 0.99
C PRO A 380 11.44 -23.72 1.48
N ASP A 381 10.60 -23.20 2.37
CA ASP A 381 9.42 -23.87 2.93
C ASP A 381 8.16 -23.74 2.07
N GLY A 382 8.26 -23.14 0.88
CA GLY A 382 7.16 -22.94 -0.06
C GLY A 382 6.28 -21.72 0.26
N TYR A 383 6.54 -20.99 1.34
CA TYR A 383 5.79 -19.78 1.70
C TYR A 383 6.44 -18.52 1.17
N LYS A 384 5.64 -17.46 0.98
CA LYS A 384 6.15 -16.16 0.57
C LYS A 384 7.07 -15.56 1.64
N THR A 385 8.15 -14.93 1.18
CA THR A 385 9.08 -14.14 1.99
C THR A 385 9.57 -12.93 1.19
N ARG A 386 10.32 -12.04 1.83
CA ARG A 386 10.97 -10.86 1.23
C ARG A 386 12.37 -10.72 1.81
N LEU A 387 13.34 -10.40 0.94
CA LEU A 387 14.75 -10.29 1.32
C LEU A 387 15.13 -8.84 1.59
N MET A 388 15.73 -8.56 2.75
CA MET A 388 16.06 -7.20 3.18
C MET A 388 17.01 -6.51 2.22
N GLU A 389 18.04 -7.21 1.72
CA GLU A 389 18.99 -6.63 0.76
C GLU A 389 18.30 -6.21 -0.55
N THR A 390 17.29 -6.98 -0.98
CA THR A 390 16.51 -6.63 -2.17
C THR A 390 15.65 -5.40 -1.92
N MET A 391 15.01 -5.29 -0.75
CA MET A 391 14.26 -4.10 -0.35
C MET A 391 15.17 -2.85 -0.26
N ALA A 392 16.36 -2.99 0.33
CA ALA A 392 17.34 -1.92 0.45
C ALA A 392 17.83 -1.43 -0.92
N ARG A 393 18.17 -2.36 -1.83
CA ARG A 393 18.54 -2.06 -3.22
C ARG A 393 17.44 -1.29 -3.95
N GLU A 394 16.18 -1.67 -3.75
CA GLU A 394 15.06 -0.96 -4.35
C GLU A 394 14.87 0.46 -3.79
N ILE A 395 15.04 0.67 -2.48
CA ILE A 395 14.98 2.00 -1.87
C ILE A 395 16.06 2.91 -2.46
N ARG A 396 17.31 2.45 -2.54
CA ARG A 396 18.42 3.22 -3.13
C ARG A 396 18.16 3.55 -4.60
N GLY A 397 17.65 2.59 -5.37
CA GLY A 397 17.27 2.79 -6.77
C GLY A 397 16.14 3.80 -6.93
N PHE A 398 15.12 3.72 -6.07
CA PHE A 398 14.01 4.68 -6.03
C PHE A 398 14.49 6.10 -5.75
N LEU A 399 15.34 6.30 -4.74
CA LEU A 399 15.82 7.62 -4.36
C LEU A 399 16.60 8.27 -5.50
N ARG A 400 17.50 7.52 -6.16
CA ARG A 400 18.23 8.01 -7.33
C ARG A 400 17.30 8.32 -8.51
N ALA A 401 16.33 7.44 -8.79
CA ALA A 401 15.43 7.60 -9.92
C ALA A 401 14.51 8.83 -9.76
N VAL A 402 13.90 9.00 -8.58
CA VAL A 402 12.98 10.10 -8.31
C VAL A 402 13.71 11.44 -8.25
N THR A 403 14.83 11.52 -7.51
CA THR A 403 15.59 12.78 -7.40
C THR A 403 16.25 13.15 -8.73
N GLY A 404 16.85 12.19 -9.44
CA GLY A 404 17.50 12.41 -10.73
C GLY A 404 16.54 12.88 -11.83
N ALA A 405 15.27 12.46 -11.79
CA ALA A 405 14.23 12.91 -12.73
C ALA A 405 13.48 14.17 -12.26
N GLY A 406 13.86 14.76 -11.11
CA GLY A 406 13.29 16.00 -10.58
C GLY A 406 11.95 15.84 -9.87
N GLY A 407 11.64 14.66 -9.35
CA GLY A 407 10.47 14.42 -8.50
C GLY A 407 10.77 14.51 -7.01
N THR A 408 9.72 14.57 -6.18
CA THR A 408 9.84 14.60 -4.72
C THR A 408 9.69 13.21 -4.11
N ALA A 409 10.79 12.64 -3.62
CA ALA A 409 10.78 11.42 -2.81
C ALA A 409 10.28 11.74 -1.39
N GLY A 410 9.01 11.42 -1.11
CA GLY A 410 8.33 11.90 0.09
C GLY A 410 8.14 10.87 1.21
N GLY A 411 8.42 9.58 0.98
CA GLY A 411 8.31 8.62 2.07
C GLY A 411 8.37 7.14 1.71
N LEU A 412 8.19 6.32 2.76
CA LEU A 412 8.16 4.86 2.70
C LEU A 412 6.75 4.33 3.01
N HIS A 413 6.37 3.25 2.31
CA HIS A 413 5.15 2.48 2.52
C HIS A 413 5.52 1.04 2.86
N LEU A 414 5.42 0.66 4.12
CA LEU A 414 5.91 -0.62 4.64
C LEU A 414 4.78 -1.48 5.20
N GLU A 415 5.02 -2.78 5.26
CA GLU A 415 4.23 -3.77 5.99
C GLU A 415 5.08 -4.26 7.16
N THR A 416 4.64 -3.97 8.38
CA THR A 416 5.43 -4.11 9.60
C THR A 416 4.57 -4.66 10.74
N THR A 417 5.19 -5.37 11.67
CA THR A 417 4.57 -5.79 12.94
C THR A 417 5.53 -5.53 14.10
N PRO A 418 5.03 -5.15 15.30
CA PRO A 418 5.85 -5.10 16.51
C PRO A 418 6.26 -6.48 17.03
N ASP A 419 5.64 -7.56 16.54
CA ASP A 419 5.92 -8.91 17.03
C ASP A 419 7.24 -9.48 16.46
N ASP A 420 7.88 -10.37 17.23
CA ASP A 420 9.08 -11.09 16.81
C ASP A 420 8.74 -12.23 15.83
N VAL A 421 8.57 -11.84 14.57
CA VAL A 421 8.34 -12.74 13.44
C VAL A 421 9.58 -12.88 12.56
N LEU A 422 9.68 -14.01 11.88
CA LEU A 422 10.66 -14.25 10.81
C LEU A 422 9.90 -14.41 9.48
N GLU A 423 9.16 -13.38 9.08
CA GLU A 423 8.39 -13.37 7.83
C GLU A 423 9.25 -12.85 6.65
N CYS A 424 10.07 -11.84 6.91
CA CYS A 424 11.14 -11.36 6.03
C CYS A 424 12.50 -11.83 6.56
N ALA A 425 13.52 -11.86 5.71
CA ALA A 425 14.86 -12.30 6.09
C ALA A 425 15.95 -11.44 5.46
N THR A 426 17.13 -11.39 6.09
CA THR A 426 18.30 -10.72 5.52
C THR A 426 18.68 -11.34 4.17
N ASP A 427 18.78 -12.67 4.17
CA ASP A 427 18.99 -13.52 2.99
C ASP A 427 18.31 -14.89 3.20
N VAL A 428 18.33 -15.73 2.17
CA VAL A 428 17.68 -17.06 2.19
C VAL A 428 18.31 -17.98 3.24
N SER A 429 19.59 -17.84 3.55
CA SER A 429 20.30 -18.74 4.48
C SER A 429 19.84 -18.58 5.93
N VAL A 430 19.22 -17.45 6.29
CA VAL A 430 18.56 -17.27 7.59
C VAL A 430 17.33 -18.18 7.69
N LEU A 431 16.53 -18.26 6.62
CA LEU A 431 15.31 -19.08 6.58
C LEU A 431 15.60 -20.58 6.60
N GLU A 432 16.80 -21.00 6.18
CA GLU A 432 17.24 -22.40 6.23
C GLU A 432 17.75 -22.81 7.61
N ARG A 433 18.29 -21.85 8.39
CA ARG A 433 18.93 -22.11 9.68
C ARG A 433 18.01 -21.91 10.87
N GLU A 434 17.04 -21.01 10.76
CA GLU A 434 16.17 -20.62 11.86
C GLU A 434 14.75 -21.15 11.71
N THR A 435 14.07 -21.34 12.84
CA THR A 435 12.65 -21.69 12.83
C THR A 435 11.82 -20.49 12.40
N VAL A 436 11.13 -20.64 11.27
CA VAL A 436 10.34 -19.57 10.68
C VAL A 436 9.04 -19.34 11.47
N ARG A 437 8.93 -18.18 12.11
CA ARG A 437 7.76 -17.75 12.89
C ARG A 437 6.88 -16.84 12.02
N ARG A 438 5.73 -17.34 11.55
CA ARG A 438 4.77 -16.56 10.75
C ARG A 438 3.46 -16.39 11.51
N THR A 439 2.97 -15.16 11.56
CA THR A 439 1.64 -14.85 12.10
C THR A 439 0.77 -14.09 11.09
N SER A 440 1.37 -13.52 10.04
CA SER A 440 0.63 -12.87 8.95
C SER A 440 -0.21 -13.88 8.17
N LEU A 441 -1.48 -13.52 7.95
CA LEU A 441 -2.42 -14.26 7.12
C LEU A 441 -2.30 -13.95 5.62
N CYS A 442 -1.41 -13.03 5.24
CA CYS A 442 -1.28 -12.54 3.87
C CYS A 442 0.18 -12.49 3.43
N ASP A 443 0.76 -11.30 3.28
CA ASP A 443 2.14 -11.15 2.85
C ASP A 443 3.08 -10.98 4.05
N PRO A 444 4.36 -11.36 3.92
CA PRO A 444 5.35 -11.27 4.99
C PRO A 444 5.66 -9.83 5.40
N ARG A 445 5.63 -9.55 6.71
CA ARG A 445 5.90 -8.26 7.32
C ARG A 445 7.34 -8.18 7.83
N LEU A 446 7.85 -6.95 7.96
CA LEU A 446 9.08 -6.68 8.70
C LEU A 446 8.77 -6.69 10.20
N ASN A 447 9.58 -7.36 11.00
CA ASN A 447 9.58 -7.14 12.44
C ASN A 447 10.22 -5.77 12.78
N GLN A 448 10.25 -5.41 14.07
CA GLN A 448 10.75 -4.11 14.53
C GLN A 448 12.20 -3.81 14.07
N GLU A 449 13.15 -4.72 14.31
CA GLU A 449 14.57 -4.51 13.98
C GLU A 449 14.79 -4.41 12.47
N GLN A 450 14.10 -5.26 11.71
CA GLN A 450 14.16 -5.25 10.26
C GLN A 450 13.57 -3.96 9.68
N ALA A 451 12.45 -3.47 10.23
CA ALA A 451 11.81 -2.24 9.79
C ALA A 451 12.71 -1.02 10.03
N VAL A 452 13.35 -0.91 11.19
CA VAL A 452 14.33 0.15 11.48
C VAL A 452 15.52 0.09 10.51
N SER A 453 16.02 -1.11 10.24
CA SER A 453 17.14 -1.32 9.30
C SER A 453 16.75 -0.86 7.89
N VAL A 454 15.55 -1.23 7.41
CA VAL A 454 15.04 -0.84 6.10
C VAL A 454 14.83 0.68 6.00
N VAL A 455 14.30 1.33 7.04
CA VAL A 455 14.13 2.79 7.05
C VAL A 455 15.48 3.51 7.04
N SER A 456 16.48 2.97 7.73
CA SER A 456 17.83 3.55 7.79
C SER A 456 18.52 3.62 6.42
N VAL A 457 18.13 2.77 5.46
CA VAL A 457 18.64 2.80 4.08
C VAL A 457 18.37 4.15 3.40
N TRP A 458 17.36 4.90 3.84
CA TRP A 458 17.09 6.24 3.32
C TRP A 458 18.25 7.22 3.54
N ALA A 459 19.03 7.03 4.62
CA ALA A 459 20.22 7.83 4.93
C ALA A 459 21.40 7.51 4.00
N ASP A 460 21.53 6.24 3.60
CA ASP A 460 22.68 5.71 2.84
C ASP A 460 22.64 6.07 1.35
N ALA A 461 21.52 6.62 0.88
CA ALA A 461 21.46 7.09 -0.49
C ALA A 461 22.30 8.36 -0.59
N ASP A 462 23.47 8.23 -1.22
CA ASP A 462 24.35 9.34 -1.62
C ASP A 462 23.58 10.26 -2.60
N ILE A 463 22.69 11.11 -2.06
CA ILE A 463 22.00 12.16 -2.80
C ILE A 463 22.92 13.37 -2.76
N GLY A 464 24.06 13.26 -3.44
CA GLY A 464 24.93 14.40 -3.67
C GLY A 464 24.21 15.46 -4.50
N PRO A 465 24.42 16.76 -4.27
CA PRO A 465 23.86 17.79 -5.13
C PRO A 465 24.38 17.57 -6.55
N THR A 466 23.48 17.37 -7.51
CA THR A 466 23.83 17.37 -8.93
C THR A 466 24.44 18.74 -9.24
N ALA A 467 25.74 18.75 -9.49
CA ALA A 467 26.45 19.93 -9.93
C ALA A 467 25.74 20.45 -11.18
N THR A 468 25.12 21.62 -11.06
CA THR A 468 24.72 22.44 -12.19
C THR A 468 25.95 22.65 -13.05
N GLY A 469 25.96 22.02 -14.23
CA GLY A 469 26.97 22.25 -15.24
C GLY A 469 26.88 23.69 -15.70
N ASP A 470 27.74 24.55 -15.14
CA ASP A 470 28.19 25.74 -15.84
C ASP A 470 29.70 25.58 -16.09
N GLY A 471 30.01 25.34 -17.36
CA GLY A 471 31.37 25.23 -17.84
C GLY A 471 32.00 26.60 -17.94
N SER A 472 32.83 26.96 -16.96
CA SER A 472 33.97 27.84 -17.19
C SER A 472 34.94 27.80 -16.00
N ARG A 473 36.03 27.05 -16.12
CA ARG A 473 37.25 27.32 -15.35
C ARG A 473 38.44 27.42 -16.28
N VAL A 474 38.79 28.68 -16.55
CA VAL A 474 40.08 29.11 -17.07
C VAL A 474 41.17 28.74 -16.05
N ALA A 475 42.23 28.13 -16.56
CA ALA A 475 43.38 27.69 -15.78
C ALA A 475 44.32 28.85 -15.42
N GLN A 476 44.60 29.02 -14.13
CA GLN A 476 45.84 29.56 -13.54
C GLN A 476 45.92 28.93 -12.14
N GLY A 477 46.94 28.21 -11.68
CA GLY A 477 48.35 28.20 -12.02
C GLY A 477 49.13 29.02 -11.00
N THR A 478 49.43 28.49 -9.81
CA THR A 478 50.68 28.76 -9.06
C THR A 478 50.87 27.84 -7.85
N GLN A 479 52.14 27.56 -7.59
CA GLN A 479 52.74 26.59 -6.68
C GLN A 479 52.76 27.06 -5.21
N GLY A 480 52.87 26.12 -4.28
CA GLY A 480 53.31 26.38 -2.90
C GLY A 480 53.24 25.15 -1.99
N SER A 481 54.39 24.51 -1.74
CA SER A 481 54.60 23.38 -0.81
C SER A 481 54.66 23.83 0.67
N PRO A 482 54.61 22.90 1.67
CA PRO A 482 54.06 23.14 2.99
C PRO A 482 55.09 23.49 4.08
N ARG A 483 54.63 24.10 5.19
CA ARG A 483 55.31 24.10 6.51
C ARG A 483 54.30 23.95 7.64
N ALA A 484 54.68 23.16 8.64
CA ALA A 484 53.95 22.81 9.87
C ALA A 484 54.39 23.69 11.08
N PRO A 485 54.05 23.36 12.34
CA PRO A 485 52.97 23.99 13.12
C PRO A 485 53.48 24.81 14.33
N GLY A 486 52.61 25.63 14.93
CA GLY A 486 52.93 26.37 16.15
C GLY A 486 51.68 26.79 16.94
N ASP A 487 51.51 26.11 18.09
CA ASP A 487 51.00 26.51 19.41
C ASP A 487 49.75 27.39 19.63
N ARG A 488 49.07 26.97 20.72
CA ARG A 488 48.06 27.61 21.60
C ARG A 488 46.60 27.34 21.21
N GLU A 489 45.68 27.01 22.11
CA GLU A 489 45.64 27.08 23.57
C GLU A 489 44.54 26.11 24.07
N VAL A 490 44.82 25.38 25.15
CA VAL A 490 43.87 24.44 25.77
C VAL A 490 43.03 25.21 26.79
N MET A 491 41.72 25.30 26.57
CA MET A 491 40.75 25.63 27.62
C MET A 491 39.86 24.43 27.92
N SER A 492 39.88 24.03 29.18
CA SER A 492 39.09 22.97 29.78
C SER A 492 37.61 23.33 29.86
N VAL A 493 36.75 22.35 29.53
CA VAL A 493 35.29 22.42 29.70
C VAL A 493 34.89 21.38 30.76
N PRO A 494 33.93 21.66 31.67
CA PRO A 494 33.70 20.84 32.86
C PRO A 494 32.90 19.56 32.58
N GLU A 495 33.21 18.52 33.36
CA GLU A 495 32.53 17.23 33.42
C GLU A 495 31.03 17.36 33.72
N TYR A 496 30.19 16.75 32.87
CA TYR A 496 28.76 16.60 33.10
C TYR A 496 28.50 15.25 33.78
N ARG A 497 28.01 15.30 35.02
CA ARG A 497 27.66 14.13 35.84
C ARG A 497 26.37 13.46 35.35
N GLU A 498 26.41 12.13 35.39
CA GLU A 498 25.30 11.21 35.18
C GLU A 498 24.07 11.55 36.05
N PHE A 499 22.91 11.72 35.42
CA PHE A 499 21.62 11.63 36.10
C PHE A 499 20.93 10.32 35.71
N ARG A 500 21.03 9.33 36.60
CA ARG A 500 20.16 8.14 36.64
C ARG A 500 18.75 8.59 37.03
N THR A 501 17.81 8.56 36.11
CA THR A 501 16.37 8.63 36.43
C THR A 501 15.89 7.24 36.86
N ARG A 502 15.56 7.12 38.15
CA ARG A 502 14.85 5.97 38.73
C ARG A 502 13.40 5.93 38.24
N SER A 503 12.89 4.72 38.08
CA SER A 503 11.54 4.35 37.69
C SER A 503 10.45 4.92 38.62
N ARG A 504 9.32 5.36 38.03
CA ARG A 504 8.05 5.69 38.71
C ARG A 504 7.32 4.44 39.22
N ALA A 505 7.96 3.69 40.10
CA ALA A 505 7.32 2.75 41.01
C ALA A 505 7.88 3.06 42.40
N GLU A 506 7.02 3.16 43.41
CA GLU A 506 7.32 3.56 44.82
C GLU A 506 7.10 5.04 45.19
N VAL A 507 5.93 5.59 44.86
CA VAL A 507 5.33 6.66 45.70
C VAL A 507 3.85 6.34 45.92
N TRP A 508 3.60 5.30 46.71
CA TRP A 508 2.37 5.04 47.45
C TRP A 508 2.74 4.17 48.63
N LEU A 509 3.22 4.79 49.73
CA LEU A 509 3.26 4.25 51.08
C LEU A 509 3.72 5.35 52.06
N ASN A 510 2.77 5.87 52.85
CA ASN A 510 2.86 6.57 54.14
C ASN A 510 3.65 7.91 54.21
N GLN A 511 3.04 9.06 53.90
CA GLN A 511 2.14 9.93 54.71
C GLN A 511 2.86 10.90 55.68
N ALA A 512 3.30 12.06 55.18
CA ALA A 512 3.42 13.38 55.82
C ALA A 512 4.11 14.36 54.86
#